data_AF-A0A834EM33-F1
#
_entry.id   AF-A0A834EM33-F1
#
_cell.length_a   1.000
_cell.length_b   1.000
_cell.length_c   1.000
_cell.angle_alpha   90.00
_cell.angle_beta   90.00
_cell.angle_gamma   90.00
#
_symmetry.space_group_name_H-M   'P 1'
#
loop_
_entity.id
_entity.type
_entity.pdbx_description
1 polymer ?
#
loop_
_entity_poly.entity_id
_entity_poly.type
_entity_poly.pdbx_seq_one_letter_code
_entity_poly.pdbx_strand_id
1 'polypeptide(L)'
;MGQTALAGGSSSTPTPQALYPDYSRPEGLEELLSAPFPDLETQRRHGWNPKDCSENIEVKEKGLCFERRPVAQSTDGARAEPHSLLHLSRLSVHKALGAARLGQVSALPLPAAMKRYLLYQRPCNTRLQGLDAVPPQK
;
A
#
# COMPACT_ATOMS: atom_id res chain seq x y z
N MET A 1 -17.03 48.27 -46.86
CA MET A 1 -17.01 48.82 -45.48
C MET A 1 -17.78 47.81 -44.64
N GLY A 2 -17.21 46.81 -44.00
CA GLY A 2 -16.03 46.79 -43.14
C GLY A 2 -16.54 46.36 -41.75
N GLN A 3 -16.65 45.05 -41.50
CA GLN A 3 -16.85 44.52 -40.15
C GLN A 3 -16.00 43.26 -39.97
N THR A 4 -15.20 43.34 -38.93
CA THR A 4 -13.96 42.61 -38.67
C THR A 4 -14.26 41.31 -37.91
N ALA A 5 -13.69 40.19 -38.36
CA ALA A 5 -13.72 38.92 -37.62
C ALA A 5 -12.76 38.98 -36.43
N LEU A 6 -13.27 38.79 -35.21
CA LEU A 6 -12.45 38.54 -34.02
C LEU A 6 -12.30 37.03 -33.83
N ALA A 7 -11.06 36.57 -34.04
CA ALA A 7 -10.62 35.22 -33.70
C ALA A 7 -10.55 35.08 -32.16
N GLY A 8 -11.54 34.39 -31.59
CA GLY A 8 -11.49 33.90 -30.21
C GLY A 8 -10.81 32.54 -30.18
N GLY A 9 -9.48 32.53 -30.08
CA GLY A 9 -8.72 31.32 -29.80
C GLY A 9 -8.96 30.88 -28.36
N SER A 10 -9.91 29.98 -28.15
CA SER A 10 -10.05 29.25 -26.89
C SER A 10 -8.88 28.26 -26.81
N SER A 11 -7.75 28.71 -26.26
CA SER A 11 -6.72 27.80 -25.75
C SER A 11 -7.30 27.07 -24.54
N SER A 12 -7.97 25.95 -24.79
CA SER A 12 -8.28 24.99 -23.75
C SER A 12 -6.94 24.45 -23.23
N THR A 13 -6.42 25.09 -22.20
CA THR A 13 -5.37 24.51 -21.36
C THR A 13 -5.94 23.18 -20.84
N PRO A 14 -5.29 22.03 -21.09
CA PRO A 14 -5.73 20.78 -20.51
C PRO A 14 -5.50 20.89 -19.00
N THR A 15 -6.59 21.05 -18.25
CA THR A 15 -6.55 21.06 -16.79
C THR A 15 -5.92 19.73 -16.33
N PRO A 16 -4.96 19.72 -15.40
CA PRO A 16 -4.36 18.50 -14.84
C PRO A 16 -5.32 17.62 -14.02
N GLN A 17 -6.63 17.82 -14.16
CA GLN A 17 -7.69 17.17 -13.38
C GLN A 17 -7.78 15.65 -13.61
N ALA A 18 -7.07 15.09 -14.59
CA ALA A 18 -7.07 13.66 -14.89
C ALA A 18 -6.08 12.82 -14.04
N LEU A 19 -5.24 13.43 -13.19
CA LEU A 19 -4.21 12.70 -12.42
C LEU A 19 -4.60 12.38 -10.96
N TYR A 20 -5.74 12.87 -10.49
CA TYR A 20 -6.24 12.55 -9.17
C TYR A 20 -7.56 11.80 -9.32
N PRO A 21 -7.65 10.52 -8.90
CA PRO A 21 -8.96 9.89 -8.77
C PRO A 21 -9.83 10.74 -7.84
N ASP A 22 -11.12 10.81 -8.13
CA ASP A 22 -12.11 11.60 -7.40
C ASP A 22 -11.82 11.59 -5.88
N TYR A 23 -11.73 12.78 -5.27
CA TYR A 23 -11.66 12.96 -3.82
C TYR A 23 -12.95 12.50 -3.10
N SER A 24 -13.82 11.74 -3.78
CA SER A 24 -15.01 11.12 -3.20
C SER A 24 -14.62 10.20 -2.05
N ARG A 25 -15.39 10.28 -0.96
CA ARG A 25 -15.25 9.39 0.20
C ARG A 25 -15.41 7.93 -0.25
N PRO A 26 -14.48 7.02 0.09
CA PRO A 26 -14.57 5.63 -0.31
C PRO A 26 -15.79 4.94 0.32
N GLU A 27 -16.35 4.00 -0.43
CA GLU A 27 -17.48 3.18 0.02
C GLU A 27 -17.12 2.40 1.29
N GLY A 28 -18.02 2.37 2.27
CA GLY A 28 -17.83 1.70 3.57
C GLY A 28 -17.06 2.48 4.63
N LEU A 29 -16.40 3.61 4.31
CA LEU A 29 -15.71 4.42 5.34
C LEU A 29 -16.70 5.04 6.34
N GLU A 30 -17.87 5.50 5.86
CA GLU A 30 -18.90 6.08 6.73
C GLU A 30 -19.44 5.07 7.74
N GLU A 31 -19.69 3.84 7.29
CA GLU A 31 -20.13 2.73 8.14
C GLU A 31 -19.07 2.41 9.19
N LEU A 32 -17.79 2.34 8.79
CA LEU A 32 -16.68 2.09 9.71
C LEU A 32 -16.54 3.18 10.79
N LEU A 33 -16.71 4.45 10.40
CA LEU A 33 -16.63 5.58 11.34
C LEU A 33 -17.87 5.66 12.24
N SER A 34 -19.01 5.14 11.80
CA SER A 34 -20.25 5.04 12.59
C SER A 34 -20.26 3.84 13.53
N ALA A 35 -19.34 2.88 13.34
CA ALA A 35 -19.21 1.72 14.21
C ALA A 35 -18.77 2.15 15.63
N PRO A 36 -19.19 1.41 16.68
CA PRO A 36 -18.74 1.70 18.04
C PRO A 36 -17.22 1.55 18.16
N PHE A 37 -16.61 2.38 19.00
CA PHE A 37 -15.18 2.25 19.30
C PHE A 37 -14.88 0.85 19.86
N PRO A 38 -13.80 0.20 19.40
CA PRO A 38 -13.40 -1.09 19.94
C PRO A 38 -13.04 -0.96 21.42
N ASP A 39 -13.37 -1.97 22.20
CA ASP A 39 -12.99 -2.06 23.60
C ASP A 39 -11.45 -2.19 23.77
N LEU A 40 -10.97 -1.94 24.97
CA LEU A 40 -9.53 -1.91 25.27
C LEU A 40 -8.83 -3.26 25.02
N GLU A 41 -9.52 -4.39 25.21
CA GLU A 41 -8.94 -5.71 24.95
C GLU A 41 -8.77 -5.92 23.44
N THR A 42 -9.78 -5.56 22.65
CA THR A 42 -9.69 -5.56 21.18
C THR A 42 -8.57 -4.65 20.68
N GLN A 43 -8.44 -3.43 21.22
CA GLN A 43 -7.34 -2.54 20.86
C GLN A 43 -5.97 -3.16 21.15
N ARG A 44 -5.81 -3.83 22.31
CA ARG A 44 -4.55 -4.50 22.68
C ARG A 44 -4.22 -5.70 21.81
N ARG A 45 -5.22 -6.49 21.41
CA ARG A 45 -5.02 -7.60 20.45
C ARG A 45 -4.52 -7.11 19.09
N HIS A 46 -4.85 -5.86 18.75
CA HIS A 46 -4.38 -5.17 17.55
C HIS A 46 -3.23 -4.18 17.79
N GLY A 47 -2.59 -4.27 18.95
CA GLY A 47 -1.50 -3.38 19.36
C GLY A 47 -0.16 -3.70 18.70
N TRP A 48 0.83 -2.86 18.96
CA TRP A 48 2.22 -3.03 18.58
C TRP A 48 2.82 -4.32 19.12
N ASN A 49 3.55 -5.03 18.27
CA ASN A 49 4.22 -6.28 18.62
C ASN A 49 5.61 -6.02 19.20
N PRO A 50 5.88 -6.36 20.47
CA PRO A 50 7.22 -6.23 21.06
C PRO A 50 8.25 -7.19 20.44
N LYS A 51 7.80 -8.23 19.71
CA LYS A 51 8.68 -9.20 19.03
C LYS A 51 8.95 -8.84 17.57
N ASP A 52 8.22 -7.87 17.01
CA ASP A 52 8.34 -7.41 15.62
C ASP A 52 8.48 -5.87 15.61
N CYS A 53 9.51 -5.39 16.30
CA CYS A 53 9.90 -3.99 16.36
C CYS A 53 11.43 -3.84 16.33
N SER A 54 11.91 -2.68 15.86
CA SER A 54 13.34 -2.33 15.87
C SER A 54 13.90 -2.29 17.29
N GLU A 55 15.21 -2.53 17.40
CA GLU A 55 15.92 -2.59 18.68
C GLU A 55 15.85 -1.28 19.49
N ASN A 56 15.59 -0.14 18.85
CA ASN A 56 15.48 1.16 19.51
C ASN A 56 14.05 1.50 19.95
N ILE A 57 13.08 0.61 19.72
CA ILE A 57 11.69 0.81 20.08
C ILE A 57 11.34 -0.07 21.28
N GLU A 58 10.72 0.52 22.30
CA GLU A 58 10.15 -0.18 23.44
C GLU A 58 8.63 -0.07 23.39
N VAL A 59 7.94 -1.22 23.34
CA VAL A 59 6.47 -1.26 23.36
C VAL A 59 5.97 -1.22 24.80
N LYS A 60 5.06 -0.30 25.09
CA LYS A 60 4.48 -0.06 26.42
C LYS A 60 2.97 -0.27 26.41
N GLU A 61 2.36 -0.19 27.60
CA GLU A 61 0.90 -0.25 27.80
C GLU A 61 0.20 -1.45 27.14
N LYS A 62 0.87 -2.60 27.09
CA LYS A 62 0.39 -3.82 26.42
C LYS A 62 0.11 -3.63 24.92
N GLY A 63 0.97 -2.87 24.23
CA GLY A 63 0.91 -2.71 22.76
C GLY A 63 0.20 -1.45 22.28
N LEU A 64 -0.31 -0.60 23.16
CA LEU A 64 -1.04 0.60 22.75
C LEU A 64 -0.12 1.77 22.38
N CYS A 65 1.05 1.82 22.98
CA CYS A 65 2.05 2.85 22.71
C CYS A 65 3.45 2.22 22.57
N PHE A 66 4.35 2.96 21.94
CA PHE A 66 5.76 2.64 21.94
C PHE A 66 6.58 3.90 22.15
N GLU A 67 7.76 3.73 22.72
CA GLU A 67 8.75 4.79 22.86
C GLU A 67 9.96 4.45 22.00
N ARG A 68 10.46 5.45 21.28
CA ARG A 68 11.67 5.33 20.47
C ARG A 68 12.83 6.01 21.18
N ARG A 69 13.93 5.28 21.36
CA ARG A 69 15.18 5.85 21.90
C ARG A 69 15.78 6.86 20.91
N PRO A 70 16.30 8.01 21.38
CA PRO A 70 16.83 9.05 20.51
C PRO A 70 18.22 8.67 19.96
N VAL A 71 18.24 7.81 18.94
CA VAL A 71 19.47 7.39 18.25
C VAL A 71 19.62 8.16 16.94
N ALA A 72 20.74 8.86 16.77
CA ALA A 72 21.04 9.61 15.55
C ALA A 72 21.23 8.67 14.35
N GLN A 73 20.86 9.13 13.15
CA GLN A 73 21.04 8.39 11.89
C GLN A 73 20.44 6.97 11.88
N SER A 74 19.34 6.77 12.60
CA SER A 74 18.59 5.50 12.60
C SER A 74 17.19 5.69 12.04
N THR A 75 16.70 4.65 11.35
CA THR A 75 15.31 4.52 10.90
C THR A 75 14.74 3.27 11.53
N ASP A 76 13.65 3.42 12.27
CA ASP A 76 13.08 2.36 13.09
C ASP A 76 11.65 2.07 12.66
N GLY A 77 11.24 0.81 12.77
CA GLY A 77 9.89 0.36 12.44
C GLY A 77 9.34 -0.57 13.51
N ALA A 78 8.01 -0.53 13.68
CA ALA A 78 7.26 -1.48 14.50
C ALA A 78 6.03 -1.93 13.73
N ARG A 79 5.58 -3.16 13.94
CA ARG A 79 4.37 -3.70 13.33
C ARG A 79 3.38 -4.13 14.41
N ALA A 80 2.09 -4.01 14.11
CA ALA A 80 1.03 -4.52 14.98
C ALA A 80 0.79 -6.02 14.79
N GLU A 81 0.30 -6.70 15.83
CA GLU A 81 -0.32 -8.03 15.74
C GLU A 81 -1.84 -7.92 15.49
N PRO A 82 -2.53 -9.00 15.10
CA PRO A 82 -1.97 -10.18 14.47
C PRO A 82 -1.59 -9.87 13.01
N HIS A 83 -0.53 -10.49 12.52
CA HIS A 83 -0.21 -10.44 11.09
C HIS A 83 -1.27 -11.16 10.27
N SER A 84 -1.52 -10.69 9.05
CA SER A 84 -2.39 -11.41 8.12
C SER A 84 -1.81 -12.79 7.76
N LEU A 85 -2.68 -13.75 7.44
CA LEU A 85 -2.25 -15.08 6.98
C LEU A 85 -1.30 -15.00 5.78
N LEU A 86 -1.52 -14.04 4.88
CA LEU A 86 -0.63 -13.78 3.73
C LEU A 86 0.77 -13.32 4.18
N HIS A 87 0.87 -12.55 5.26
CA HIS A 87 2.16 -12.17 5.81
C HIS A 87 2.84 -13.37 6.49
N LEU A 88 2.12 -14.11 7.32
CA LEU A 88 2.65 -15.29 8.02
C LEU A 88 3.14 -16.38 7.06
N SER A 89 2.33 -16.72 6.05
CA SER A 89 2.69 -17.67 4.99
C SER A 89 3.99 -17.25 4.28
N ARG A 90 4.12 -15.96 3.95
CA ARG A 90 5.32 -15.42 3.32
C ARG A 90 6.55 -15.52 4.22
N LEU A 91 6.41 -15.18 5.51
CA LEU A 91 7.50 -15.31 6.49
C LEU A 91 7.97 -16.76 6.62
N SER A 92 7.04 -17.73 6.61
CA SER A 92 7.41 -19.15 6.61
C SER A 92 8.27 -19.51 5.39
N VAL A 93 7.92 -18.99 4.21
CA VAL A 93 8.72 -19.20 2.98
C VAL A 93 10.07 -18.48 3.06
N HIS A 94 10.13 -17.24 3.57
CA HIS A 94 11.40 -16.52 3.75
C HIS A 94 12.33 -17.25 4.71
N LYS A 95 11.80 -17.77 5.82
CA LYS A 95 12.55 -18.57 6.79
C LYS A 95 13.09 -19.86 6.15
N ALA A 96 12.29 -20.53 5.33
CA ALA A 96 12.72 -21.74 4.62
C ALA A 96 13.75 -21.46 3.51
N LEU A 97 13.65 -20.32 2.82
CA LEU A 97 14.61 -19.91 1.78
C LEU A 97 15.97 -19.49 2.34
N GLY A 98 15.98 -18.88 3.52
CA GLY A 98 17.17 -18.32 4.14
C GLY A 98 17.63 -16.99 3.51
N ALA A 99 18.48 -16.26 4.24
CA ALA A 99 18.89 -14.91 3.88
C ALA A 99 19.62 -14.81 2.52
N ALA A 100 20.48 -15.80 2.20
CA ALA A 100 21.27 -15.80 0.96
C ALA A 100 20.39 -15.84 -0.31
N ARG A 101 19.31 -16.62 -0.29
CA ARG A 101 18.41 -16.79 -1.45
C ARG A 101 17.36 -15.70 -1.54
N LEU A 102 17.06 -15.02 -0.43
CA LEU A 102 16.08 -13.94 -0.40
C LEU A 102 16.50 -12.76 -1.28
N GLY A 103 17.79 -12.42 -1.30
CA GLY A 103 18.34 -11.39 -2.19
C GLY A 103 18.30 -11.75 -3.69
N GLN A 104 18.10 -13.04 -4.01
CA GLN A 104 18.11 -13.57 -5.38
C GLN A 104 16.73 -14.07 -5.83
N VAL A 105 15.64 -13.69 -5.15
CA VAL A 105 14.28 -14.15 -5.45
C VAL A 105 13.89 -13.92 -6.92
N SER A 106 14.38 -12.85 -7.54
CA SER A 106 14.15 -12.56 -8.97
C SER A 106 14.74 -13.61 -9.90
N ALA A 107 15.88 -14.21 -9.54
CA ALA A 107 16.59 -15.24 -10.31
C ALA A 107 16.08 -16.66 -10.07
N LEU A 108 15.23 -16.87 -9.05
CA LEU A 108 14.68 -18.20 -8.76
C LEU A 108 13.78 -18.70 -9.90
N PRO A 109 13.72 -20.02 -10.16
CA PRO A 109 12.82 -20.63 -11.16
C PRO A 109 11.38 -20.69 -10.63
N LEU A 110 10.84 -19.56 -10.17
CA LEU A 110 9.50 -19.42 -9.63
C LEU A 110 8.61 -18.62 -10.60
N PRO A 111 7.29 -18.90 -10.63
CA PRO A 111 6.34 -18.06 -11.35
C PRO A 111 6.42 -16.59 -10.93
N ALA A 112 6.19 -15.67 -11.86
CA ALA A 112 6.26 -14.22 -11.59
C ALA A 112 5.33 -13.78 -10.46
N ALA A 113 4.16 -14.41 -10.32
CA ALA A 113 3.23 -14.18 -9.21
C ALA A 113 3.87 -14.51 -7.85
N MET A 114 4.60 -15.62 -7.75
CA MET A 114 5.30 -16.01 -6.51
C MET A 114 6.48 -15.07 -6.22
N LYS A 115 7.22 -14.61 -7.24
CA LYS A 115 8.29 -13.62 -7.04
C LYS A 115 7.74 -12.31 -6.48
N ARG A 116 6.66 -11.78 -7.06
CA ARG A 116 5.97 -10.58 -6.55
C ARG A 116 5.46 -10.78 -5.12
N TYR A 117 4.87 -11.95 -4.86
CA TYR A 117 4.44 -12.35 -3.52
C TYR A 117 5.60 -12.53 -2.55
N LEU A 118 6.84 -12.80 -2.95
CA LEU A 118 7.95 -12.85 -1.99
C LEU A 118 8.59 -11.47 -1.79
N LEU A 119 8.52 -10.59 -2.81
CA LEU A 119 9.14 -9.26 -2.84
C LEU A 119 8.24 -8.11 -2.36
N TYR A 120 7.07 -8.40 -1.75
CA TYR A 120 6.10 -7.36 -1.34
C TYR A 120 5.57 -6.47 -2.46
N GLN A 121 5.64 -6.95 -3.69
CA GLN A 121 5.02 -6.29 -4.83
C GLN A 121 3.56 -6.72 -4.86
N ARG A 122 2.66 -5.92 -4.29
CA ARG A 122 1.23 -6.08 -4.58
C ARG A 122 1.04 -5.76 -6.05
N PRO A 123 0.26 -6.56 -6.80
CA PRO A 123 -0.18 -6.11 -8.11
C PRO A 123 -0.86 -4.76 -7.88
N CYS A 124 -0.29 -3.70 -8.42
CA CYS A 124 -1.07 -2.51 -8.69
C CYS A 124 -2.29 -3.00 -9.44
N ASN A 125 -3.47 -2.64 -8.95
CA ASN A 125 -4.73 -3.02 -9.56
C ASN A 125 -4.80 -2.29 -10.90
N THR A 126 -4.08 -2.77 -11.92
CA THR A 126 -4.34 -2.42 -13.31
C THR A 126 -5.67 -3.05 -13.64
N ARG A 127 -6.69 -2.30 -13.23
CA ARG A 127 -8.06 -2.30 -13.70
C ARG A 127 -8.16 -3.00 -15.04
N LEU A 128 -8.96 -4.07 -15.07
CA LEU A 128 -9.79 -4.49 -16.19
C LEU A 128 -9.87 -3.40 -17.28
N GLN A 129 -8.94 -3.43 -18.24
CA GLN A 129 -9.10 -2.83 -19.56
C GLN A 129 -9.29 -4.04 -20.47
N GLY A 130 -10.56 -4.41 -20.71
CA GLY A 130 -11.18 -4.23 -22.03
C GLY A 130 -10.56 -5.22 -23.02
N LEU A 131 -11.19 -6.37 -23.33
CA LEU A 131 -12.36 -6.46 -24.20
C LEU A 131 -12.44 -5.26 -25.18
N ASP A 132 -12.26 -5.58 -26.46
CA ASP A 132 -12.35 -4.72 -27.64
C ASP A 132 -11.11 -3.87 -28.00
N ALA A 133 -10.10 -4.55 -28.54
CA ALA A 133 -9.24 -3.95 -29.56
C ALA A 133 -9.69 -4.45 -30.94
N VAL A 134 -10.66 -3.74 -31.55
CA VAL A 134 -10.91 -3.80 -33.00
C VAL A 134 -9.72 -3.12 -33.70
N PRO A 135 -9.04 -3.78 -34.66
CA PRO A 135 -7.92 -3.16 -35.35
C PRO A 135 -8.40 -2.04 -36.30
N PRO A 136 -7.65 -0.94 -36.43
CA PRO A 136 -8.03 0.16 -37.31
C PRO A 136 -7.90 -0.24 -38.78
N GLN A 137 -8.99 -0.09 -39.52
CA GLN A 137 -9.00 -0.05 -40.99
C GLN A 137 -8.47 1.32 -41.44
N LYS A 138 -7.33 1.36 -42.11
CA LYS A 138 -7.06 2.19 -43.28
C LYS A 138 -5.88 1.67 -44.06
#